data_AF-A0A1W6LC45-F1
#
_entry.id   AF-A0A1W6LC45-F1
#
_cell.length_a   1.000
_cell.length_b   1.000
_cell.length_c   1.000
_cell.angle_alpha   90.00
_cell.angle_beta   90.00
_cell.angle_gamma   90.00
#
_symmetry.space_group_name_H-M   'P 1'
#
loop_
_entity.id
_entity.type
_entity.pdbx_description
1 polymer ?
#
loop_
_entity_poly.entity_id
_entity_poly.type
_entity_poly.pdbx_seq_one_letter_code
_entity_poly.pdbx_strand_id
1 'polypeptide(L)'
;MSMTTVVPADCTLELVSETAVGQYRFGPDGSVSVTIGMKDGPVCAPAWVYRVVSDTSIELWREEERLELWTEIQRVDDTLHVTCRGSRLTFRISP
;
A
#
# COMPACT_ATOMS: atom_id res chain seq x y z
N MET A 1 14.13 18.33 -10.98
CA MET A 1 13.12 17.27 -11.18
C MET A 1 12.64 16.88 -9.80
N SER A 2 11.37 17.12 -9.49
CA SER A 2 10.82 16.70 -8.20
C SER A 2 10.71 15.18 -8.22
N MET A 3 11.39 14.50 -7.29
CA MET A 3 11.17 13.07 -7.04
C MET A 3 9.73 12.92 -6.58
N THR A 4 8.82 12.59 -7.49
CA THR A 4 7.48 12.14 -7.11
C THR A 4 7.66 10.75 -6.53
N THR A 5 7.71 10.66 -5.20
CA THR A 5 7.82 9.37 -4.51
C THR A 5 6.65 8.48 -4.94
N VAL A 6 6.96 7.23 -5.32
CA VAL A 6 5.98 6.32 -5.93
C VAL A 6 4.77 6.03 -5.02
N VAL A 7 4.97 6.06 -3.71
CA VAL A 7 3.89 6.08 -2.70
C VAL A 7 3.98 7.39 -1.92
N PRO A 8 2.86 8.07 -1.64
CA PRO A 8 2.91 9.28 -0.84
C PRO A 8 3.36 8.95 0.59
N ALA A 9 4.44 9.60 1.04
CA ALA A 9 4.88 9.50 2.43
C ALA A 9 3.87 10.19 3.35
N ASP A 10 3.82 9.76 4.62
CA ASP A 10 2.96 10.34 5.66
C ASP A 10 1.47 10.38 5.29
N CYS A 11 1.01 9.37 4.54
CA CYS A 11 -0.39 9.19 4.21
C CYS A 11 -0.90 7.80 4.61
N THR A 12 -2.21 7.69 4.69
CA THR A 12 -2.93 6.44 4.83
C THR A 12 -3.59 6.09 3.50
N LEU A 13 -3.41 4.84 3.07
CA LEU A 13 -4.11 4.26 1.92
C LEU A 13 -5.19 3.31 2.43
N GLU A 14 -6.43 3.54 2.02
CA GLU A 14 -7.57 2.69 2.36
C GLU A 14 -8.10 1.98 1.11
N LEU A 15 -8.11 0.66 1.13
CA LEU A 15 -8.57 -0.19 0.04
C LEU A 15 -10.06 0.07 -0.22
N VAL A 16 -10.37 0.47 -1.45
CA VAL A 16 -11.74 0.53 -1.95
C VAL A 16 -12.16 -0.88 -2.31
N SER A 17 -12.78 -1.56 -1.35
CA SER A 17 -13.37 -2.89 -1.51
C SER A 17 -14.69 -2.96 -0.75
N GLU A 18 -15.63 -3.79 -1.22
CA GLU A 18 -16.87 -4.06 -0.49
C GLU A 18 -16.69 -5.13 0.59
N THR A 19 -15.72 -6.03 0.43
CA THR A 19 -15.58 -7.25 1.26
C THR A 19 -14.27 -7.30 2.04
N ALA A 20 -13.22 -6.66 1.56
CA ALA A 20 -11.90 -6.69 2.19
C ALA A 20 -11.61 -5.41 2.97
N VAL A 21 -10.79 -5.56 4.02
CA VAL A 21 -10.12 -4.46 4.72
C VAL A 21 -8.67 -4.45 4.27
N GLY A 22 -8.18 -3.28 3.90
CA GLY A 22 -6.77 -3.04 3.63
C GLY A 22 -6.47 -1.58 3.92
N GLN A 23 -5.77 -1.31 5.01
CA GLN A 23 -5.33 0.02 5.38
C GLN A 23 -3.82 0.01 5.54
N TYR A 24 -3.12 0.95 4.89
CA TYR A 24 -1.66 1.00 4.85
C TYR A 24 -1.22 2.41 5.15
N ARG A 25 -0.51 2.62 6.27
CA ARG A 25 0.07 3.91 6.63
C ARG A 25 1.57 3.86 6.41
N PHE A 26 2.06 4.68 5.48
CA PHE A 26 3.46 4.72 5.09
C PHE A 26 4.21 5.74 5.94
N GLY A 27 5.20 5.26 6.69
CA GLY A 27 6.11 6.10 7.46
C GLY A 27 7.27 6.61 6.60
N PRO A 28 7.90 7.73 7.00
CA PRO A 28 9.04 8.31 6.28
C PRO A 28 10.34 7.50 6.46
N ASP A 29 10.36 6.57 7.40
CA ASP A 29 11.49 5.69 7.73
C ASP A 29 11.46 4.35 6.97
N GLY A 30 10.52 4.16 6.05
CA GLY A 30 10.36 2.89 5.33
C GLY A 30 9.44 1.88 6.02
N SER A 31 8.88 2.22 7.19
CA SER A 31 7.89 1.37 7.87
C SER A 31 6.50 1.49 7.23
N VAL A 32 5.71 0.42 7.34
CA VAL A 32 4.29 0.42 6.98
C VAL A 32 3.48 -0.20 8.11
N SER A 33 2.59 0.60 8.70
CA SER A 33 1.56 0.06 9.59
C SER A 33 0.40 -0.42 8.74
N VAL A 34 0.05 -1.70 8.86
CA VAL A 34 -0.95 -2.32 8.01
C VAL A 34 -2.10 -2.85 8.86
N THR A 35 -3.34 -2.71 8.37
CA THR A 35 -4.51 -3.46 8.86
C THR A 35 -5.15 -4.17 7.67
N ILE A 36 -5.20 -5.48 7.71
CA ILE A 36 -5.74 -6.31 6.63
C ILE A 36 -6.73 -7.34 7.19
N GLY A 37 -7.73 -7.71 6.38
CA GLY A 37 -8.72 -8.71 6.76
C GLY A 37 -9.97 -8.65 5.91
N MET A 38 -11.08 -9.11 6.48
CA MET A 38 -12.41 -9.03 5.86
C MET A 38 -13.27 -8.02 6.61
N LYS A 39 -14.14 -7.32 5.89
CA LYS A 39 -15.16 -6.49 6.54
C LYS A 39 -16.08 -7.37 7.38
N ASP A 40 -16.44 -6.88 8.56
CA ASP A 40 -17.25 -7.60 9.57
C ASP A 40 -16.66 -8.97 9.98
N GLY A 41 -15.38 -9.20 9.68
CA GLY A 41 -14.67 -10.44 9.97
C GLY A 41 -13.36 -10.19 10.71
N PRO A 42 -12.52 -11.25 10.84
CA PRO A 42 -11.21 -11.12 11.46
C PRO A 42 -10.32 -10.13 10.71
N VAL A 43 -9.64 -9.30 11.48
CA VAL A 43 -8.60 -8.37 11.01
C VAL A 43 -7.31 -8.65 11.75
N CYS A 44 -6.18 -8.40 11.10
CA CYS A 44 -4.87 -8.41 11.74
C CYS A 44 -4.10 -7.13 11.38
N ALA A 45 -3.23 -6.70 12.28
CA ALA A 45 -2.46 -5.47 12.14
C ALA A 45 -0.95 -5.73 12.18
N PRO A 46 -0.37 -6.31 11.11
CA PRO A 46 1.05 -6.62 11.10
C PRO A 46 1.92 -5.39 10.86
N ALA A 47 3.12 -5.41 11.41
CA ALA A 47 4.18 -4.47 11.08
C ALA A 47 4.92 -4.94 9.82
N TRP A 48 4.91 -4.12 8.78
CA TRP A 48 5.62 -4.35 7.52
C TRP A 48 6.65 -3.26 7.27
N VAL A 49 7.54 -3.50 6.32
CA VAL A 49 8.42 -2.49 5.74
C VAL A 49 8.20 -2.45 4.24
N TYR A 50 8.42 -1.30 3.62
CA TYR A 50 8.37 -1.17 2.17
C TYR A 50 9.74 -0.85 1.59
N ARG A 51 9.95 -1.26 0.34
CA ARG A 51 11.13 -0.91 -0.45
C ARG A 51 10.67 -0.40 -1.81
N VAL A 52 11.22 0.74 -2.21
CA VAL A 52 10.99 1.26 -3.57
C VAL A 52 11.86 0.47 -4.53
N VAL A 53 11.24 -0.16 -5.54
CA VAL A 53 11.94 -0.92 -6.58
C VAL A 53 12.13 -0.07 -7.83
N SER A 54 11.14 0.75 -8.17
CA SER A 54 11.20 1.73 -9.25
C SER A 54 10.24 2.88 -8.99
N ASP A 55 10.22 3.84 -9.91
CA ASP A 55 9.29 4.97 -9.90
C ASP A 55 7.80 4.57 -10.00
N THR A 56 7.50 3.30 -10.26
CA THR A 56 6.13 2.76 -10.37
C THR A 56 5.94 1.43 -9.64
N SER A 57 6.88 1.04 -8.77
CA SER A 57 6.77 -0.22 -8.02
C SER A 57 7.38 -0.18 -6.63
N ILE A 58 6.72 -0.89 -5.70
CA ILE A 58 7.22 -1.15 -4.35
C ILE A 58 7.08 -2.61 -3.99
N GLU A 59 7.91 -3.06 -3.06
CA GLU A 59 7.72 -4.33 -2.38
C GLU A 59 7.33 -4.09 -0.92
N LEU A 60 6.44 -4.95 -0.41
CA LEU A 60 6.06 -5.01 0.99
C LEU A 60 6.64 -6.28 1.61
N TRP A 61 7.30 -6.12 2.75
CA TRP A 61 8.05 -7.17 3.42
C TRP A 61 7.64 -7.28 4.89
N ARG A 62 7.74 -8.50 5.42
CA ARG A 62 7.76 -8.78 6.86
C ARG A 62 9.02 -9.57 7.16
N GLU A 63 9.86 -9.05 8.04
CA GLU A 63 11.17 -9.66 8.35
C GLU A 63 11.96 -9.92 7.05
N GLU A 64 12.25 -11.18 6.73
CA GLU A 64 12.97 -11.61 5.53
C GLU A 64 12.05 -12.12 4.41
N GLU A 65 10.73 -12.05 4.60
CA GLU A 65 9.73 -12.53 3.64
C GLU A 65 9.12 -11.37 2.83
N ARG A 66 9.19 -11.49 1.50
CA ARG A 66 8.45 -10.59 0.60
C ARG A 66 7.00 -11.04 0.51
N LEU A 67 6.09 -10.19 0.97
CA LEU A 67 4.66 -10.51 1.03
C LEU A 67 3.92 -10.10 -0.25
N GLU A 68 4.20 -8.89 -0.73
CA GLU A 68 3.53 -8.32 -1.90
C GLU A 68 4.52 -7.52 -2.76
N LEU A 69 4.22 -7.50 -4.06
CA LEU A 69 4.84 -6.62 -5.04
C LEU A 69 3.71 -5.82 -5.68
N TRP A 70 3.77 -4.50 -5.50
CA TRP A 70 2.86 -3.57 -6.17
C TRP A 70 3.58 -2.98 -7.37
N THR A 71 2.94 -3.06 -8.53
CA THR A 71 3.45 -2.53 -9.80
C THR A 71 2.43 -1.59 -10.43
N GLU A 72 2.84 -0.89 -11.49
CA GLU A 72 1.96 0.02 -12.24
C GLU A 72 1.27 1.05 -11.33
N ILE A 73 2.00 1.53 -10.31
CA ILE A 73 1.47 2.47 -9.33
C ILE A 73 1.15 3.79 -10.02
N GLN A 74 -0.11 4.20 -9.94
CA GLN A 74 -0.63 5.41 -10.58
C GLN A 74 -1.51 6.17 -9.60
N ARG A 75 -1.14 7.42 -9.32
CA ARG A 75 -1.97 8.34 -8.57
C ARG A 75 -2.88 9.13 -9.52
N VAL A 76 -4.17 9.16 -9.22
CA VAL A 76 -5.17 9.98 -9.88
C VAL A 76 -5.96 10.68 -8.78
N ASP A 77 -5.80 12.00 -8.67
CA ASP A 77 -6.36 12.82 -7.60
C ASP A 77 -6.04 12.24 -6.19
N ASP A 78 -7.06 11.88 -5.43
CA ASP A 78 -6.99 11.29 -4.09
C ASP A 78 -7.10 9.76 -4.12
N THR A 79 -6.81 9.15 -5.27
CA THR A 79 -6.86 7.70 -5.46
C THR A 79 -5.50 7.18 -5.93
N LEU A 80 -5.09 6.03 -5.39
CA LEU A 80 -3.94 5.27 -5.86
C LEU A 80 -4.43 3.97 -6.51
N HIS A 81 -4.05 3.73 -7.75
CA HIS A 81 -4.25 2.47 -8.43
C HIS A 81 -2.94 1.71 -8.48
N VAL A 82 -2.99 0.41 -8.18
CA VAL A 82 -1.83 -0.48 -8.27
C VAL A 82 -2.25 -1.82 -8.83
N THR A 83 -1.31 -2.55 -9.42
CA THR A 83 -1.47 -3.96 -9.75
C THR A 83 -0.74 -4.78 -8.68
N CYS A 84 -1.46 -5.68 -8.01
CA CYS A 84 -0.90 -6.62 -7.03
C CYS A 84 -1.37 -8.04 -7.40
N ARG A 85 -0.42 -8.96 -7.59
CA ARG A 85 -0.68 -10.37 -7.98
C ARG A 85 -1.61 -10.48 -9.21
N GLY A 86 -1.44 -9.59 -10.18
CA GLY A 86 -2.24 -9.54 -11.41
C GLY A 86 -3.64 -8.93 -11.26
N SER A 87 -4.04 -8.53 -10.05
CA SER A 87 -5.31 -7.83 -9.79
C SER A 87 -5.07 -6.33 -9.61
N ARG A 88 -5.96 -5.51 -10.18
CA ARG A 88 -5.95 -4.07 -9.94
C ARG A 88 -6.61 -3.76 -8.60
N LEU A 89 -5.85 -3.15 -7.69
CA LEU A 89 -6.35 -2.61 -6.44
C LEU A 89 -6.49 -1.09 -6.54
N THR A 90 -7.46 -0.55 -5.84
CA THR A 90 -7.72 0.89 -5.78
C THR A 90 -7.77 1.32 -4.33
N PHE A 91 -7.02 2.35 -3.98
CA PHE A 91 -6.95 2.89 -2.64
C PHE A 91 -7.36 4.36 -2.62
N ARG A 92 -8.11 4.78 -1.61
CA ARG A 92 -8.24 6.20 -1.27
C ARG A 92 -7.03 6.65 -0.48
N ILE A 93 -6.58 7.87 -0.75
CA ILE A 93 -5.46 8.51 -0.08
C ILE A 93 -6.05 9.48 0.94
N SER A 94 -5.68 9.32 2.21
CA SER A 94 -5.98 10.26 3.29
C SER A 94 -4.68 10.72 3.98
N PRO A 95 -4.64 11.95 4.52
CA PRO A 95 -3.54 12.41 5.38
C PRO A 95 -3.33 11.51 6.61
#